data_AF-A0A1Q3WWX8-F1
#
_entry.id   AF-A0A1Q3WWX8-F1
#
_cell.length_a   1.000
_cell.length_b   1.000
_cell.length_c   1.000
_cell.angle_alpha   90.00
_cell.angle_beta   90.00
_cell.angle_gamma   90.00
#
_symmetry.space_group_name_H-M   'P 1'
#
loop_
_entity.id
_entity.type
_entity.pdbx_description
1 polymer ?
#
loop_
_entity_poly.entity_id
_entity_poly.type
_entity_poly.pdbx_seq_one_letter_code
_entity_poly.pdbx_strand_id
1 'polypeptide(L)'
;TTLSNSVNAPTELTLTPLLANNMNNVLLKWKDNASDETGFEIESSTNGTSFTKAATVAANTTQYEIYLTPSARTYFRVRAIKGGIVSGYTNVVDYELGPESPLDLKATAVSSSQIDLVWSDRSTDETGYEVERSGDGVSFSRIAVLGSNVVSYSSTGLTASTTYYYRVRGLKGSAGSAYTHIVNAKTFENPGTILPSPPTNLVATAISSSQINLTWTDASTNETGFDIERSSDGKSFTKITEVGANVTTYQNTNLTANTRYYYRIRAINQSGASPYSNIADATTLTDLGAPGDLVGTAVGNSAVLSWKDNASVETGFELERSVNGGDFAKISSLSANTTTYKDERLRAQSRYAYRIRAMNGTNTSPYSNTATVLVIITDLSSSVAEGKLYPNPAQKVVTVEMNSSERWLLTVQNAVGQSILQFQQERNSRVMDVSVEGLPTGVYYLKVLDSERYKVFRFVKQ
;
A
#
# COMPACT_ATOMS: atom_id res chain seq x y z
N THR A 1 -48.95 98.39 -7.91
CA THR A 1 -48.31 97.08 -7.63
C THR A 1 -46.82 97.26 -7.76
N THR A 2 -46.13 97.43 -6.64
CA THR A 2 -44.66 97.43 -6.58
C THR A 2 -44.18 96.03 -6.93
N LEU A 3 -43.55 95.85 -8.10
CA LEU A 3 -42.81 94.63 -8.43
C LEU A 3 -41.73 94.46 -7.34
N SER A 4 -41.78 93.38 -6.58
CA SER A 4 -40.72 93.06 -5.63
C SER A 4 -39.43 92.77 -6.40
N ASN A 5 -38.40 93.59 -6.15
CA ASN A 5 -37.06 93.41 -6.71
C ASN A 5 -36.27 92.33 -5.95
N SER A 6 -36.94 91.31 -5.40
CA SER A 6 -36.32 90.25 -4.60
C SER A 6 -36.81 88.88 -5.07
N VAL A 7 -35.94 87.88 -4.96
CA VAL A 7 -36.25 86.46 -5.19
C VAL A 7 -35.98 85.68 -3.90
N ASN A 8 -36.88 84.77 -3.53
CA ASN A 8 -36.77 84.01 -2.29
C ASN A 8 -35.59 83.03 -2.36
N ALA A 9 -34.89 82.86 -1.23
CA ALA A 9 -33.80 81.91 -1.15
C ALA A 9 -34.32 80.46 -1.10
N PRO A 10 -33.67 79.52 -1.81
CA PRO A 10 -33.91 78.10 -1.58
C PRO A 10 -33.47 77.72 -0.15
N THR A 11 -34.03 76.65 0.38
CA THR A 11 -33.72 76.14 1.73
C THR A 11 -33.50 74.64 1.71
N GLU A 12 -33.18 74.05 2.86
CA GLU A 12 -33.11 72.58 3.03
C GLU A 12 -32.12 71.91 2.06
N LEU A 13 -30.94 72.52 1.85
CA LEU A 13 -29.90 71.90 1.03
C LEU A 13 -29.41 70.64 1.74
N THR A 14 -29.47 69.52 1.02
CA THR A 14 -28.99 68.20 1.43
C THR A 14 -28.08 67.62 0.34
N LEU A 15 -27.20 66.72 0.74
CA LEU A 15 -26.27 66.02 -0.14
C LEU A 15 -26.43 64.51 0.05
N THR A 16 -26.48 63.77 -1.05
CA THR A 16 -26.51 62.29 -1.04
C THR A 16 -25.41 61.74 -1.94
N PRO A 17 -24.48 60.93 -1.42
CA PRO A 17 -23.45 60.28 -2.24
C PRO A 17 -24.05 59.26 -3.22
N LEU A 18 -23.60 59.27 -4.47
CA LEU A 18 -24.03 58.32 -5.51
C LEU A 18 -22.96 57.23 -5.74
N LEU A 19 -22.64 56.48 -4.68
CA LEU A 19 -21.49 55.56 -4.64
C LEU A 19 -21.68 54.24 -5.41
N ALA A 20 -22.81 54.06 -6.11
CA ALA A 20 -23.20 52.76 -6.64
C ALA A 20 -22.36 52.28 -7.84
N ASN A 21 -21.64 53.15 -8.55
CA ASN A 21 -21.04 52.82 -9.85
C ASN A 21 -19.64 53.44 -10.09
N ASN A 22 -18.77 53.55 -9.08
CA ASN A 22 -17.42 54.15 -9.22
C ASN A 22 -17.42 55.60 -9.77
N MET A 23 -18.54 56.30 -9.65
CA MET A 23 -18.61 57.71 -10.02
C MET A 23 -18.46 58.53 -8.75
N ASN A 24 -17.49 59.44 -8.76
CA ASN A 24 -17.19 60.38 -7.69
C ASN A 24 -18.28 61.46 -7.54
N ASN A 25 -19.55 61.08 -7.72
CA ASN A 25 -20.66 62.00 -7.88
C ASN A 25 -21.49 62.09 -6.60
N VAL A 26 -22.00 63.29 -6.33
CA VAL A 26 -22.96 63.56 -5.26
C VAL A 26 -24.18 64.25 -5.83
N LEU A 27 -25.34 63.94 -5.27
CA LEU A 27 -26.60 64.59 -5.59
C LEU A 27 -26.91 65.67 -4.56
N LEU A 28 -26.92 66.93 -5.00
CA LEU A 28 -27.41 68.06 -4.23
C LEU A 28 -28.92 68.16 -4.41
N LYS A 29 -29.68 68.35 -3.32
CA LYS A 29 -31.13 68.59 -3.35
C LYS A 29 -31.48 69.77 -2.46
N TRP A 30 -32.35 70.65 -2.94
CA TRP A 30 -32.84 71.79 -2.17
C TRP A 30 -34.35 71.97 -2.37
N LYS A 31 -34.95 72.67 -1.41
CA LYS A 31 -36.33 73.12 -1.51
C LYS A 31 -36.37 74.46 -2.22
N ASP A 32 -37.16 74.51 -3.28
CA ASP A 32 -37.48 75.74 -3.98
C ASP A 32 -38.54 76.54 -3.22
N ASN A 33 -38.25 77.81 -2.95
CA ASN A 33 -39.17 78.76 -2.31
C ASN A 33 -39.46 79.97 -3.21
N ALA A 34 -38.87 80.02 -4.40
CA ALA A 34 -39.14 81.02 -5.41
C ALA A 34 -40.22 80.48 -6.37
N SER A 35 -40.97 81.39 -6.99
CA SER A 35 -42.00 81.06 -7.98
C SER A 35 -41.82 81.83 -9.28
N ASP A 36 -40.78 82.67 -9.33
CA ASP A 36 -40.49 83.62 -10.39
C ASP A 36 -38.98 83.72 -10.67
N GLU A 37 -38.21 82.73 -10.21
CA GLU A 37 -36.80 82.56 -10.51
C GLU A 37 -36.58 82.15 -11.97
N THR A 38 -35.46 82.59 -12.50
CA THR A 38 -34.94 82.20 -13.82
C THR A 38 -33.96 81.02 -13.73
N GLY A 39 -33.53 80.65 -12.53
CA GLY A 39 -32.65 79.52 -12.27
C GLY A 39 -32.01 79.54 -10.89
N PHE A 40 -31.09 78.61 -10.65
CA PHE A 40 -30.30 78.52 -9.42
C PHE A 40 -28.81 78.53 -9.71
N GLU A 41 -28.05 79.19 -8.85
CA GLU A 41 -26.59 79.12 -8.85
C GLU A 41 -26.11 78.22 -7.72
N ILE A 42 -25.30 77.24 -8.08
CA ILE A 42 -24.59 76.37 -7.14
C ILE A 42 -23.16 76.89 -7.02
N GLU A 43 -22.72 77.13 -5.79
CA GLU A 43 -21.33 77.44 -5.50
C GLU A 43 -20.68 76.33 -4.68
N SER A 44 -19.39 76.11 -4.93
CA SER A 44 -18.55 75.17 -4.20
C SER A 44 -17.36 75.88 -3.54
N SER A 45 -16.84 75.29 -2.48
CA SER A 45 -15.62 75.75 -1.79
C SER A 45 -14.81 74.56 -1.29
N THR A 46 -13.48 74.69 -1.24
CA THR A 46 -12.58 73.69 -0.65
C THR A 46 -12.20 74.01 0.80
N ASN A 47 -12.51 75.22 1.29
CA ASN A 47 -12.16 75.70 2.63
C ASN A 47 -13.37 76.14 3.46
N GLY A 48 -14.57 76.13 2.88
CA GLY A 48 -15.82 76.51 3.53
C GLY A 48 -16.01 78.02 3.71
N THR A 49 -15.06 78.85 3.27
CA THR A 49 -15.11 80.31 3.43
C THR A 49 -15.10 81.06 2.11
N SER A 50 -14.42 80.54 1.10
CA SER A 50 -14.27 81.16 -0.22
C SER A 50 -14.97 80.30 -1.26
N PHE A 51 -16.12 80.76 -1.73
CA PHE A 51 -16.97 80.03 -2.66
C PHE A 51 -16.81 80.53 -4.09
N THR A 52 -16.80 79.60 -5.04
CA THR A 52 -16.76 79.85 -6.49
C THR A 52 -17.95 79.19 -7.15
N LYS A 53 -18.45 79.78 -8.23
CA LYS A 53 -19.55 79.22 -9.01
C LYS A 53 -19.18 77.85 -9.60
N ALA A 54 -19.95 76.83 -9.25
CA ALA A 54 -19.80 75.46 -9.76
C ALA A 54 -20.72 75.21 -10.96
N ALA A 55 -21.97 75.67 -10.88
CA ALA A 55 -22.97 75.47 -11.93
C ALA A 55 -24.11 76.50 -11.89
N THR A 56 -24.85 76.59 -12.99
CA THR A 56 -26.17 77.23 -13.05
C THR A 56 -27.16 76.27 -13.67
N VAL A 57 -28.32 76.14 -13.03
CA VAL A 57 -29.42 75.28 -13.48
C VAL A 57 -30.67 76.11 -13.77
N ALA A 58 -31.56 75.59 -14.60
CA ALA A 58 -32.78 76.27 -15.02
C ALA A 58 -33.78 76.45 -13.84
N ALA A 59 -34.76 77.34 -14.03
CA ALA A 59 -35.87 77.54 -13.09
C ALA A 59 -36.58 76.21 -12.74
N ASN A 60 -37.18 76.14 -11.55
CA ASN A 60 -37.83 74.95 -10.98
C ASN A 60 -36.92 73.71 -10.79
N THR A 61 -35.61 73.81 -11.04
CA THR A 61 -34.68 72.71 -10.74
C THR A 61 -34.50 72.62 -9.22
N THR A 62 -34.70 71.43 -8.64
CA THR A 62 -34.57 71.18 -7.20
C THR A 62 -33.43 70.22 -6.84
N GLN A 63 -32.69 69.74 -7.84
CA GLN A 63 -31.56 68.83 -7.65
C GLN A 63 -30.49 68.98 -8.73
N TYR A 64 -29.24 68.70 -8.37
CA TYR A 64 -28.10 68.75 -9.29
C TYR A 64 -27.05 67.70 -8.91
N GLU A 65 -26.63 66.92 -9.90
CA GLU A 65 -25.54 65.94 -9.74
C GLU A 65 -24.21 66.62 -10.08
N ILE A 66 -23.22 66.49 -9.19
CA ILE A 66 -21.89 67.08 -9.38
C ILE A 66 -20.79 66.05 -9.13
N TYR A 67 -19.78 66.06 -9.99
CA TYR A 67 -18.56 65.27 -9.83
C TYR A 67 -17.62 65.96 -8.85
N LEU A 68 -17.12 65.22 -7.87
CA LEU A 68 -16.13 65.68 -6.91
C LEU A 68 -14.75 65.12 -7.24
N THR A 69 -13.71 65.88 -6.94
CA THR A 69 -12.35 65.35 -6.95
C THR A 69 -12.20 64.36 -5.77
N PRO A 70 -11.65 63.16 -6.00
CA PRO A 70 -11.30 62.22 -4.92
C PRO A 70 -10.53 62.90 -3.80
N SER A 71 -10.76 62.42 -2.57
CA SER A 71 -10.00 62.83 -1.40
C SER A 71 -10.06 64.33 -1.05
N ALA A 72 -10.96 65.10 -1.67
CA ALA A 72 -11.19 66.51 -1.38
C ALA A 72 -12.46 66.70 -0.55
N ARG A 73 -12.36 67.49 0.53
CA ARG A 73 -13.53 67.99 1.25
C ARG A 73 -14.09 69.20 0.50
N THR A 74 -15.35 69.12 0.09
CA THR A 74 -16.02 70.17 -0.68
C THR A 74 -17.28 70.64 0.04
N TYR A 75 -17.46 71.96 0.11
CA TYR A 75 -18.60 72.65 0.70
C TYR A 75 -19.50 73.21 -0.40
N PHE A 76 -20.82 73.15 -0.23
CA PHE A 76 -21.81 73.60 -1.20
C PHE A 76 -22.83 74.55 -0.60
N ARG A 77 -23.26 75.52 -1.40
CA ARG A 77 -24.42 76.39 -1.13
C ARG A 77 -25.12 76.75 -2.43
N VAL A 78 -26.43 77.01 -2.35
CA VAL A 78 -27.27 77.33 -3.51
C VAL A 78 -28.00 78.65 -3.29
N ARG A 79 -28.20 79.44 -4.36
CA ARG A 79 -29.06 80.64 -4.36
C ARG A 79 -29.92 80.70 -5.61
N ALA A 80 -31.09 81.33 -5.52
CA ALA A 80 -31.97 81.59 -6.66
C ALA A 80 -31.50 82.82 -7.46
N ILE A 81 -31.76 82.83 -8.77
CA ILE A 81 -31.45 83.92 -9.70
C ILE A 81 -32.74 84.36 -10.39
N LYS A 82 -33.05 85.65 -10.40
CA LYS A 82 -34.17 86.26 -11.14
C LYS A 82 -33.68 87.45 -11.97
N GLY A 83 -33.49 87.25 -13.27
CA GLY A 83 -33.19 88.36 -14.20
C GLY A 83 -31.97 89.22 -13.80
N GLY A 84 -30.94 88.61 -13.22
CA GLY A 84 -29.73 89.28 -12.73
C GLY A 84 -29.72 89.63 -11.23
N ILE A 85 -30.85 89.49 -10.54
CA ILE A 85 -30.96 89.61 -9.08
C ILE A 85 -30.76 88.23 -8.44
N VAL A 86 -30.11 88.17 -7.29
CA VAL A 86 -29.85 86.92 -6.55
C VAL A 86 -30.48 86.94 -5.16
N SER A 87 -30.88 85.78 -4.66
CA SER A 87 -31.31 85.61 -3.26
C SER A 87 -30.12 85.50 -2.30
N GLY A 88 -30.42 85.40 -0.99
CA GLY A 88 -29.50 84.77 -0.03
C GLY A 88 -29.24 83.30 -0.36
N TYR A 89 -28.28 82.69 0.31
CA TYR A 89 -27.94 81.28 0.11
C TYR A 89 -28.72 80.35 1.04
N THR A 90 -28.79 79.06 0.67
CA THR A 90 -29.15 77.95 1.56
C THR A 90 -28.19 77.84 2.76
N ASN A 91 -28.47 76.89 3.66
CA ASN A 91 -27.43 76.32 4.52
C ASN A 91 -26.25 75.79 3.68
N VAL A 92 -25.07 75.73 4.29
CA VAL A 92 -23.90 75.07 3.71
C VAL A 92 -23.93 73.59 4.07
N VAL A 93 -23.63 72.72 3.11
CA VAL A 93 -23.38 71.29 3.34
C VAL A 93 -21.97 70.94 2.88
N ASP A 94 -21.32 69.98 3.52
CA ASP A 94 -20.01 69.49 3.09
C ASP A 94 -19.96 67.97 2.93
N TYR A 95 -19.03 67.52 2.11
CA TYR A 95 -18.74 66.10 1.93
C TYR A 95 -17.26 65.89 1.63
N GLU A 96 -16.66 64.91 2.31
CA GLU A 96 -15.32 64.41 2.01
C GLU A 96 -15.48 63.10 1.25
N LEU A 97 -15.18 63.16 -0.05
CA LEU A 97 -15.16 61.97 -0.88
C LEU A 97 -13.91 61.14 -0.51
N GLY A 98 -14.09 59.82 -0.42
CA GLY A 98 -12.97 58.90 -0.25
C GLY A 98 -11.96 58.95 -1.40
N PRO A 99 -10.85 58.19 -1.28
CA PRO A 99 -9.84 58.09 -2.33
C PRO A 99 -10.37 57.39 -3.59
N GLU A 100 -9.55 57.32 -4.65
CA GLU A 100 -9.87 56.47 -5.80
C GLU A 100 -10.02 55.01 -5.35
N SER A 101 -11.06 54.34 -5.85
CA SER A 101 -11.29 52.93 -5.55
C SER A 101 -10.17 52.07 -6.14
N PRO A 102 -9.63 51.08 -5.40
CA PRO A 102 -8.67 50.14 -5.96
C PRO A 102 -9.25 49.36 -7.15
N LEU A 103 -8.37 48.85 -8.01
CA LEU A 103 -8.73 48.04 -9.17
C LEU A 103 -8.12 46.64 -9.12
N ASP A 104 -8.50 45.80 -10.09
CA ASP A 104 -7.88 44.49 -10.35
C ASP A 104 -7.80 43.57 -9.12
N LEU A 105 -8.77 43.66 -8.20
CA LEU A 105 -8.87 42.74 -7.08
C LEU A 105 -8.92 41.31 -7.62
N LYS A 106 -8.04 40.44 -7.10
CA LYS A 106 -8.01 39.01 -7.39
C LYS A 106 -7.97 38.23 -6.08
N ALA A 107 -8.63 37.08 -6.06
CA ALA A 107 -8.58 36.12 -4.97
C ALA A 107 -7.99 34.80 -5.46
N THR A 108 -7.00 34.27 -4.76
CA THR A 108 -6.35 32.99 -5.09
C THR A 108 -6.31 32.11 -3.86
N ALA A 109 -6.91 30.91 -3.94
CA ALA A 109 -6.80 29.93 -2.87
C ALA A 109 -5.39 29.33 -2.84
N VAL A 110 -4.78 29.28 -1.67
CA VAL A 110 -3.41 28.77 -1.48
C VAL A 110 -3.35 27.57 -0.54
N SER A 111 -4.38 27.36 0.29
CA SER A 111 -4.51 26.18 1.14
C SER A 111 -5.97 25.88 1.46
N SER A 112 -6.21 24.85 2.27
CA SER A 112 -7.54 24.54 2.81
C SER A 112 -8.05 25.57 3.82
N SER A 113 -7.20 26.50 4.26
CA SER A 113 -7.55 27.51 5.27
C SER A 113 -7.10 28.93 4.93
N GLN A 114 -6.65 29.17 3.69
CA GLN A 114 -6.14 30.48 3.27
C GLN A 114 -6.47 30.83 1.81
N ILE A 115 -6.87 32.08 1.61
CA ILE A 115 -7.03 32.74 0.30
C ILE A 115 -6.26 34.05 0.33
N ASP A 116 -5.41 34.27 -0.66
CA ASP A 116 -4.65 35.51 -0.82
C ASP A 116 -5.37 36.46 -1.78
N LEU A 117 -5.36 37.74 -1.42
CA LEU A 117 -5.94 38.85 -2.16
C LEU A 117 -4.84 39.78 -2.65
N VAL A 118 -4.97 40.27 -3.87
CA VAL A 118 -4.10 41.30 -4.46
C VAL A 118 -4.95 42.30 -5.25
N TRP A 119 -4.60 43.58 -5.23
CA TRP A 119 -5.26 44.65 -5.99
C TRP A 119 -4.25 45.70 -6.46
N SER A 120 -4.69 46.61 -7.31
CA SER A 120 -3.91 47.75 -7.80
C SER A 120 -4.27 49.02 -7.02
N ASP A 121 -3.25 49.68 -6.46
CA ASP A 121 -3.40 51.02 -5.89
C ASP A 121 -3.66 52.05 -6.99
N ARG A 122 -4.54 53.00 -6.70
CA ARG A 122 -4.93 54.08 -7.60
C ARG A 122 -4.91 55.46 -6.93
N SER A 123 -4.68 55.51 -5.64
CA SER A 123 -4.60 56.75 -4.87
C SER A 123 -3.15 56.99 -4.49
N THR A 124 -2.83 58.23 -4.15
CA THR A 124 -1.54 58.61 -3.58
C THR A 124 -1.69 59.25 -2.21
N ASP A 125 -2.93 59.30 -1.71
CA ASP A 125 -3.30 60.03 -0.50
C ASP A 125 -4.29 59.26 0.38
N GLU A 126 -4.48 57.98 0.10
CA GLU A 126 -5.16 57.03 0.93
C GLU A 126 -4.36 56.77 2.22
N THR A 127 -5.09 56.69 3.32
CA THR A 127 -4.55 56.32 4.63
C THR A 127 -4.57 54.81 4.86
N GLY A 128 -5.26 54.05 4.01
CA GLY A 128 -5.36 52.60 4.13
C GLY A 128 -6.41 51.95 3.25
N TYR A 129 -6.61 50.65 3.47
CA TYR A 129 -7.56 49.82 2.75
C TYR A 129 -8.45 49.03 3.71
N GLU A 130 -9.74 48.95 3.41
CA GLU A 130 -10.67 48.06 4.10
C GLU A 130 -10.94 46.82 3.26
N VAL A 131 -10.75 45.64 3.86
CA VAL A 131 -11.06 44.35 3.24
C VAL A 131 -12.30 43.77 3.89
N GLU A 132 -13.29 43.40 3.08
CA GLU A 132 -14.48 42.69 3.53
C GLU A 132 -14.58 41.30 2.92
N ARG A 133 -15.17 40.39 3.69
CA ARG A 133 -15.42 39.00 3.30
C ARG A 133 -16.89 38.65 3.50
N SER A 134 -17.40 37.78 2.64
CA SER A 134 -18.74 37.20 2.72
C SER A 134 -18.68 35.69 2.44
N GLY A 135 -19.59 34.92 3.04
CA GLY A 135 -19.78 33.49 2.75
C GLY A 135 -20.87 33.22 1.69
N ASP A 136 -21.81 34.16 1.49
CA ASP A 136 -22.97 34.03 0.60
C ASP A 136 -22.88 34.94 -0.65
N GLY A 137 -21.90 35.84 -0.69
CA GLY A 137 -21.72 36.85 -1.74
C GLY A 137 -22.64 38.06 -1.59
N VAL A 138 -23.40 38.16 -0.50
CA VAL A 138 -24.40 39.22 -0.25
C VAL A 138 -24.10 39.96 1.05
N SER A 139 -23.88 39.21 2.14
CA SER A 139 -23.66 39.74 3.48
C SER A 139 -22.16 39.85 3.75
N PHE A 140 -21.61 41.06 3.59
CA PHE A 140 -20.19 41.34 3.79
C PHE A 140 -19.90 41.81 5.22
N SER A 141 -18.75 41.39 5.75
CA SER A 141 -18.21 41.84 7.03
C SER A 141 -16.76 42.24 6.88
N ARG A 142 -16.37 43.34 7.53
CA ARG A 142 -14.98 43.79 7.59
C ARG A 142 -14.10 42.77 8.30
N ILE A 143 -13.04 42.34 7.62
CA ILE A 143 -12.05 41.41 8.15
C ILE A 143 -10.67 42.04 8.37
N ALA A 144 -10.37 43.16 7.71
CA ALA A 144 -9.13 43.89 7.93
C ALA A 144 -9.24 45.38 7.59
N VAL A 145 -8.41 46.18 8.27
CA VAL A 145 -8.05 47.55 7.86
C VAL A 145 -6.53 47.57 7.77
N LEU A 146 -6.02 47.93 6.59
CA LEU A 146 -4.61 47.89 6.24
C LEU A 146 -4.07 49.31 6.11
N GLY A 147 -2.76 49.48 6.26
CA GLY A 147 -2.11 50.79 6.09
C GLY A 147 -2.10 51.26 4.63
N SER A 148 -1.71 52.52 4.44
CA SER A 148 -1.47 53.15 3.12
C SER A 148 -0.55 52.31 2.24
N ASN A 149 -0.73 52.36 0.92
CA ASN A 149 0.07 51.63 -0.08
C ASN A 149 0.08 50.09 0.05
N VAL A 150 -0.74 49.49 0.92
CA VAL A 150 -0.84 48.02 1.01
C VAL A 150 -1.72 47.51 -0.14
N VAL A 151 -1.17 46.62 -0.95
CA VAL A 151 -1.82 46.08 -2.17
C VAL A 151 -2.13 44.59 -2.11
N SER A 152 -1.98 43.97 -0.94
CA SER A 152 -2.24 42.54 -0.74
C SER A 152 -2.71 42.21 0.67
N TYR A 153 -3.41 41.08 0.80
CA TYR A 153 -3.89 40.58 2.09
C TYR A 153 -4.07 39.06 2.08
N SER A 154 -3.59 38.38 3.11
CA SER A 154 -3.80 36.94 3.31
C SER A 154 -4.97 36.69 4.26
N SER A 155 -6.08 36.19 3.72
CA SER A 155 -7.26 35.78 4.49
C SER A 155 -7.07 34.36 5.00
N THR A 156 -6.65 34.22 6.27
CA THR A 156 -6.35 32.94 6.93
C THR A 156 -7.49 32.46 7.83
N GLY A 157 -7.39 31.23 8.34
CA GLY A 157 -8.36 30.66 9.29
C GLY A 157 -9.71 30.30 8.64
N LEU A 158 -9.69 30.00 7.34
CA LEU A 158 -10.87 29.66 6.56
C LEU A 158 -11.24 28.18 6.73
N THR A 159 -12.51 27.87 6.47
CA THR A 159 -13.00 26.49 6.39
C THR A 159 -12.60 25.88 5.04
N ALA A 160 -12.19 24.62 5.04
CA ALA A 160 -11.84 23.88 3.83
C ALA A 160 -13.05 23.68 2.91
N SER A 161 -12.78 23.47 1.61
CA SER A 161 -13.79 23.26 0.56
C SER A 161 -14.89 24.32 0.52
N THR A 162 -14.63 25.54 0.97
CA THR A 162 -15.63 26.60 1.16
C THR A 162 -15.31 27.79 0.25
N THR A 163 -16.33 28.30 -0.46
CA THR A 163 -16.21 29.50 -1.30
C THR A 163 -16.37 30.75 -0.44
N TYR A 164 -15.46 31.70 -0.59
CA TYR A 164 -15.52 33.01 0.05
C TYR A 164 -15.50 34.12 -0.98
N TYR A 165 -16.23 35.19 -0.70
CA TYR A 165 -16.35 36.38 -1.55
C TYR A 165 -15.64 37.56 -0.89
N TYR A 166 -14.99 38.41 -1.69
CA TYR A 166 -14.18 39.52 -1.22
C TYR A 166 -14.45 40.78 -2.01
N ARG A 167 -14.36 41.92 -1.31
CA ARG A 167 -14.31 43.26 -1.90
C ARG A 167 -13.41 44.15 -1.06
N VAL A 168 -12.77 45.14 -1.70
CA VAL A 168 -11.82 46.05 -1.05
C VAL A 168 -12.21 47.49 -1.38
N ARG A 169 -11.97 48.43 -0.46
CA ARG A 169 -12.08 49.87 -0.73
C ARG A 169 -10.90 50.63 -0.13
N GLY A 170 -10.53 51.75 -0.73
CA GLY A 170 -9.56 52.68 -0.16
C GLY A 170 -10.20 53.56 0.93
N LEU A 171 -9.39 54.00 1.89
CA LEU A 171 -9.81 54.83 3.03
C LEU A 171 -8.96 56.10 3.11
N LYS A 172 -9.60 57.25 3.33
CA LYS A 172 -8.97 58.49 3.77
C LYS A 172 -9.63 58.94 5.08
N GLY A 173 -8.99 58.66 6.20
CA GLY A 173 -9.61 58.83 7.52
C GLY A 173 -10.86 57.95 7.64
N SER A 174 -12.02 58.56 7.91
CA SER A 174 -13.31 57.86 7.94
C SER A 174 -14.03 57.77 6.58
N ALA A 175 -13.54 58.47 5.55
CA ALA A 175 -14.14 58.46 4.23
C ALA A 175 -13.64 57.25 3.42
N GLY A 176 -14.58 56.42 2.93
CA GLY A 176 -14.26 55.28 2.08
C GLY A 176 -14.58 55.55 0.61
N SER A 177 -13.77 54.99 -0.29
CA SER A 177 -14.11 54.91 -1.71
C SER A 177 -15.33 53.98 -1.93
N ALA A 178 -15.83 53.93 -3.16
CA ALA A 178 -16.64 52.78 -3.60
C ALA A 178 -15.82 51.49 -3.42
N TYR A 179 -16.51 50.35 -3.23
CA TYR A 179 -15.83 49.05 -3.22
C TYR A 179 -15.43 48.63 -4.64
N THR A 180 -14.39 47.80 -4.75
CA THR A 180 -14.09 47.04 -5.96
C THR A 180 -15.29 46.17 -6.37
N HIS A 181 -15.22 45.59 -7.58
CA HIS A 181 -16.08 44.45 -7.89
C HIS A 181 -15.84 43.30 -6.90
N ILE A 182 -16.85 42.46 -6.72
CA ILE A 182 -16.78 41.28 -5.86
C ILE A 182 -16.02 40.18 -6.62
N VAL A 183 -15.01 39.60 -5.97
CA VAL A 183 -14.35 38.38 -6.44
C VAL A 183 -14.60 37.23 -5.47
N ASN A 184 -14.33 36.00 -5.90
CA ASN A 184 -14.43 34.84 -5.03
C ASN A 184 -13.32 33.84 -5.30
N ALA A 185 -13.04 33.01 -4.31
CA ALA A 185 -12.20 31.82 -4.44
C ALA A 185 -12.69 30.73 -3.47
N LYS A 186 -12.45 29.47 -3.82
CA LYS A 186 -12.78 28.31 -2.98
C LYS A 186 -11.51 27.74 -2.37
N THR A 187 -11.48 27.59 -1.04
CA THR A 187 -10.36 26.95 -0.35
C THR A 187 -10.18 25.50 -0.82
N PHE A 188 -8.96 24.98 -0.70
CA PHE A 188 -8.70 23.56 -1.00
C PHE A 188 -9.42 22.64 -0.02
N GLU A 189 -9.51 21.36 -0.37
CA GLU A 189 -10.03 20.35 0.55
C GLU A 189 -9.06 20.15 1.73
N ASN A 190 -9.59 19.75 2.89
CA ASN A 190 -8.75 19.41 4.03
C ASN A 190 -8.17 18.00 3.81
N PRO A 191 -6.85 17.81 3.71
CA PRO A 191 -6.27 16.48 3.55
C PRO A 191 -6.64 15.53 4.69
N GLY A 192 -6.84 16.07 5.90
CA GLY A 192 -7.24 15.33 7.11
C GLY A 192 -8.70 14.91 7.16
N THR A 193 -9.48 15.14 6.10
CA THR A 193 -10.85 14.60 5.95
C THR A 193 -11.00 13.67 4.75
N ILE A 194 -9.93 13.47 3.97
CA ILE A 194 -9.97 12.59 2.80
C ILE A 194 -9.79 11.15 3.28
N LEU A 195 -10.77 10.30 3.01
CA LEU A 195 -10.66 8.86 3.25
C LEU A 195 -9.63 8.26 2.27
N PRO A 196 -8.89 7.22 2.66
CA PRO A 196 -8.00 6.51 1.75
C PRO A 196 -8.76 5.93 0.55
N SER A 197 -8.06 5.72 -0.56
CA SER A 197 -8.58 4.92 -1.66
C SER A 197 -8.59 3.43 -1.29
N PRO A 198 -9.63 2.66 -1.67
CA PRO A 198 -9.72 1.25 -1.33
C PRO A 198 -8.60 0.43 -1.99
N PRO A 199 -8.04 -0.57 -1.30
CA PRO A 199 -7.11 -1.51 -1.92
C PRO A 199 -7.75 -2.23 -3.10
N THR A 200 -6.93 -2.60 -4.08
CA THR A 200 -7.38 -3.31 -5.28
C THR A 200 -6.63 -4.61 -5.48
N ASN A 201 -7.09 -5.46 -6.40
CA ASN A 201 -6.45 -6.74 -6.76
C ASN A 201 -6.16 -7.63 -5.54
N LEU A 202 -7.10 -7.73 -4.60
CA LEU A 202 -6.94 -8.67 -3.50
C LEU A 202 -7.00 -10.11 -4.04
N VAL A 203 -5.95 -10.87 -3.75
CA VAL A 203 -5.83 -12.29 -4.09
C VAL A 203 -5.56 -13.09 -2.82
N ALA A 204 -6.22 -14.24 -2.70
CA ALA A 204 -5.98 -15.22 -1.65
C ALA A 204 -5.39 -16.50 -2.28
N THR A 205 -4.34 -17.06 -1.68
CA THR A 205 -3.68 -18.28 -2.16
C THR A 205 -3.45 -19.24 -1.01
N ALA A 206 -4.00 -20.45 -1.11
CA ALA A 206 -3.76 -21.50 -0.13
C ALA A 206 -2.33 -22.03 -0.24
N ILE A 207 -1.62 -22.05 0.88
CA ILE A 207 -0.21 -22.48 0.97
C ILE A 207 -0.10 -23.85 1.63
N SER A 208 -0.96 -24.14 2.61
CA SER A 208 -0.99 -25.41 3.34
C SER A 208 -2.40 -25.74 3.83
N SER A 209 -2.54 -26.83 4.58
CA SER A 209 -3.78 -27.17 5.27
C SER A 209 -4.17 -26.17 6.36
N SER A 210 -3.27 -25.28 6.78
CA SER A 210 -3.51 -24.32 7.86
C SER A 210 -3.13 -22.89 7.52
N GLN A 211 -2.84 -22.59 6.24
CA GLN A 211 -2.36 -21.27 5.83
C GLN A 211 -2.90 -20.81 4.47
N ILE A 212 -3.35 -19.55 4.43
CA ILE A 212 -3.68 -18.79 3.22
C ILE A 212 -2.88 -17.48 3.25
N ASN A 213 -2.22 -17.14 2.15
CA ASN A 213 -1.55 -15.86 1.96
C ASN A 213 -2.43 -14.90 1.16
N LEU A 214 -2.43 -13.63 1.56
CA LEU A 214 -3.12 -12.54 0.90
C LEU A 214 -2.11 -11.58 0.28
N THR A 215 -2.42 -11.09 -0.92
CA THR A 215 -1.68 -10.02 -1.60
C THR A 215 -2.66 -9.02 -2.19
N TRP A 216 -2.33 -7.73 -2.16
CA TRP A 216 -3.16 -6.66 -2.74
C TRP A 216 -2.31 -5.53 -3.32
N THR A 217 -2.95 -4.64 -4.08
CA THR A 217 -2.38 -3.39 -4.57
C THR A 217 -2.81 -2.24 -3.66
N ASP A 218 -1.83 -1.51 -3.14
CA ASP A 218 -2.06 -0.23 -2.47
C ASP A 218 -2.41 0.85 -3.49
N ALA A 219 -3.53 1.53 -3.26
CA ALA A 219 -4.05 2.57 -4.14
C ALA A 219 -4.10 3.94 -3.46
N SER A 220 -3.63 4.05 -2.23
CA SER A 220 -3.66 5.26 -1.43
C SER A 220 -2.23 5.75 -1.15
N THR A 221 -2.11 7.00 -0.73
CA THR A 221 -0.85 7.59 -0.23
C THR A 221 -1.05 8.31 1.10
N ASN A 222 -2.27 8.27 1.63
CA ASN A 222 -2.70 8.96 2.84
C ASN A 222 -3.28 7.99 3.88
N GLU A 223 -3.06 6.70 3.68
CA GLU A 223 -3.38 5.62 4.62
C GLU A 223 -2.32 5.51 5.73
N THR A 224 -2.76 5.12 6.92
CA THR A 224 -1.89 4.76 8.04
C THR A 224 -1.80 3.24 8.21
N GLY A 225 -2.66 2.48 7.54
CA GLY A 225 -2.68 1.02 7.58
C GLY A 225 -3.85 0.41 6.82
N PHE A 226 -4.03 -0.90 6.99
CA PHE A 226 -5.10 -1.69 6.37
C PHE A 226 -5.77 -2.62 7.38
N ASP A 227 -7.10 -2.57 7.42
CA ASP A 227 -7.92 -3.55 8.12
C ASP A 227 -8.09 -4.79 7.25
N ILE A 228 -7.74 -5.97 7.78
CA ILE A 228 -7.94 -7.25 7.10
C ILE A 228 -9.08 -7.98 7.79
N GLU A 229 -10.12 -8.31 7.03
CA GLU A 229 -11.26 -9.08 7.53
C GLU A 229 -11.36 -10.45 6.86
N ARG A 230 -11.86 -11.42 7.63
CA ARG A 230 -12.10 -12.79 7.20
C ARG A 230 -13.55 -13.20 7.46
N SER A 231 -14.08 -14.07 6.61
CA SER A 231 -15.38 -14.70 6.73
C SER A 231 -15.32 -16.18 6.36
N SER A 232 -16.19 -17.01 6.97
CA SER A 232 -16.38 -18.42 6.61
C SER A 232 -17.54 -18.64 5.63
N ASP A 233 -18.44 -17.68 5.47
CA ASP A 233 -19.65 -17.77 4.64
C ASP A 233 -19.68 -16.77 3.46
N GLY A 234 -18.68 -15.88 3.39
CA GLY A 234 -18.57 -14.82 2.38
C GLY A 234 -19.52 -13.64 2.62
N LYS A 235 -20.20 -13.59 3.77
CA LYS A 235 -21.22 -12.58 4.11
C LYS A 235 -20.87 -11.87 5.42
N SER A 236 -20.56 -12.64 6.45
CA SER A 236 -20.28 -12.16 7.80
C SER A 236 -18.77 -12.07 7.99
N PHE A 237 -18.23 -10.85 7.87
CA PHE A 237 -16.79 -10.60 7.98
C PHE A 237 -16.43 -10.10 9.38
N THR A 238 -15.25 -10.49 9.84
CA THR A 238 -14.68 -10.03 11.11
C THR A 238 -13.22 -9.63 10.90
N LYS A 239 -12.83 -8.46 11.42
CA LYS A 239 -11.43 -8.02 11.44
C LYS A 239 -10.58 -9.05 12.17
N ILE A 240 -9.56 -9.57 11.47
CA ILE A 240 -8.59 -10.52 12.03
C ILE A 240 -7.28 -9.83 12.42
N THR A 241 -6.92 -8.74 11.73
CA THR A 241 -5.73 -7.95 12.06
C THR A 241 -5.80 -6.57 11.40
N GLU A 242 -4.86 -5.73 11.79
CA GLU A 242 -4.46 -4.52 11.08
C GLU A 242 -2.98 -4.64 10.68
N VAL A 243 -2.59 -4.07 9.55
CA VAL A 243 -1.19 -3.93 9.13
C VAL A 243 -0.87 -2.46 8.85
N GLY A 244 0.40 -2.08 8.97
CA GLY A 244 0.83 -0.70 8.77
C GLY A 244 0.70 -0.20 7.33
N ALA A 245 0.91 1.12 7.14
CA ALA A 245 0.91 1.77 5.84
C ALA A 245 1.88 1.10 4.84
N ASN A 246 1.56 1.18 3.55
CA ASN A 246 2.33 0.57 2.44
C ASN A 246 2.51 -0.97 2.49
N VAL A 247 1.94 -1.68 3.46
CA VAL A 247 1.96 -3.15 3.49
C VAL A 247 1.01 -3.68 2.42
N THR A 248 1.46 -4.66 1.63
CA THR A 248 0.69 -5.24 0.51
C THR A 248 0.52 -6.76 0.59
N THR A 249 0.94 -7.38 1.71
CA THR A 249 0.88 -8.83 1.91
C THR A 249 0.52 -9.20 3.35
N TYR A 250 -0.15 -10.34 3.54
CA TYR A 250 -0.45 -10.89 4.86
C TYR A 250 -0.50 -12.42 4.84
N GLN A 251 0.09 -13.08 5.84
CA GLN A 251 0.05 -14.54 5.98
C GLN A 251 -0.95 -14.94 7.07
N ASN A 252 -2.07 -15.56 6.67
CA ASN A 252 -3.08 -16.01 7.61
C ASN A 252 -2.88 -17.48 7.97
N THR A 253 -2.34 -17.74 9.16
CA THR A 253 -2.03 -19.08 9.67
C THR A 253 -3.10 -19.61 10.62
N ASN A 254 -2.91 -20.84 11.14
CA ASN A 254 -3.80 -21.49 12.11
C ASN A 254 -5.24 -21.67 11.58
N LEU A 255 -5.38 -21.94 10.28
CA LEU A 255 -6.65 -22.23 9.64
C LEU A 255 -7.01 -23.71 9.75
N THR A 256 -8.29 -24.02 9.61
CA THR A 256 -8.78 -25.40 9.53
C THR A 256 -8.52 -25.94 8.13
N ALA A 257 -8.12 -27.22 8.04
CA ALA A 257 -7.91 -27.91 6.77
C ALA A 257 -9.18 -28.01 5.94
N ASN A 258 -9.01 -28.07 4.60
CA ASN A 258 -10.10 -28.21 3.64
C ASN A 258 -11.29 -27.25 3.88
N THR A 259 -10.99 -26.02 4.31
CA THR A 259 -11.98 -25.03 4.68
C THR A 259 -11.83 -23.80 3.80
N ARG A 260 -12.94 -23.36 3.20
CA ARG A 260 -12.98 -22.15 2.37
C ARG A 260 -13.09 -20.92 3.26
N TYR A 261 -12.21 -19.94 3.02
CA TYR A 261 -12.22 -18.65 3.70
C TYR A 261 -12.32 -17.52 2.69
N TYR A 262 -13.07 -16.49 3.06
CA TYR A 262 -13.27 -15.27 2.29
C TYR A 262 -12.58 -14.11 2.99
N TYR A 263 -12.05 -13.19 2.21
CA TYR A 263 -11.25 -12.06 2.68
C TYR A 263 -11.67 -10.77 2.00
N ARG A 264 -11.64 -9.68 2.75
CA ARG A 264 -11.73 -8.31 2.22
C ARG A 264 -10.83 -7.39 3.04
N ILE A 265 -10.29 -6.36 2.40
CA ILE A 265 -9.36 -5.43 3.03
C ILE A 265 -9.83 -4.00 2.76
N ARG A 266 -9.59 -3.08 3.69
CA ARG A 266 -9.80 -1.63 3.48
C ARG A 266 -8.64 -0.85 4.04
N ALA A 267 -8.30 0.28 3.42
CA ALA A 267 -7.30 1.20 3.91
C ALA A 267 -7.91 2.09 5.01
N ILE A 268 -7.11 2.49 5.99
CA ILE A 268 -7.55 3.34 7.11
C ILE A 268 -6.62 4.54 7.27
N ASN A 269 -7.16 5.67 7.71
CA ASN A 269 -6.40 6.81 8.20
C ASN A 269 -7.15 7.52 9.32
N GLN A 270 -6.66 8.69 9.74
CA GLN A 270 -7.27 9.49 10.81
C GLN A 270 -8.70 9.96 10.48
N SER A 271 -9.04 10.13 9.19
CA SER A 271 -10.37 10.49 8.71
C SER A 271 -11.35 9.32 8.78
N GLY A 272 -10.86 8.09 8.77
CA GLY A 272 -11.66 6.86 8.78
C GLY A 272 -11.17 5.81 7.78
N ALA A 273 -12.06 4.89 7.42
CA ALA A 273 -11.75 3.77 6.54
C ALA A 273 -12.30 3.98 5.13
N SER A 274 -11.56 3.52 4.12
CA SER A 274 -12.04 3.42 2.74
C SER A 274 -13.20 2.42 2.62
N PRO A 275 -13.88 2.38 1.47
CA PRO A 275 -14.62 1.17 1.06
C PRO A 275 -13.73 -0.08 1.09
N TYR A 276 -14.34 -1.26 1.10
CA TYR A 276 -13.61 -2.52 0.99
C TYR A 276 -13.13 -2.79 -0.44
N SER A 277 -12.05 -3.56 -0.55
CA SER A 277 -11.59 -4.21 -1.78
C SER A 277 -12.63 -5.18 -2.35
N ASN A 278 -12.31 -5.83 -3.47
CA ASN A 278 -12.99 -7.06 -3.86
C ASN A 278 -12.92 -8.11 -2.75
N ILE A 279 -13.90 -9.02 -2.71
CA ILE A 279 -13.82 -10.23 -1.89
C ILE A 279 -12.94 -11.24 -2.63
N ALA A 280 -11.91 -11.73 -1.97
CA ALA A 280 -11.10 -12.85 -2.44
C ALA A 280 -11.36 -14.08 -1.57
N ASP A 281 -11.15 -15.27 -2.11
CA ASP A 281 -11.34 -16.50 -1.35
C ASP A 281 -10.33 -17.57 -1.77
N ALA A 282 -10.07 -18.48 -0.83
CA ALA A 282 -9.29 -19.68 -1.08
C ALA A 282 -9.72 -20.77 -0.10
N THR A 283 -9.55 -22.02 -0.52
CA THR A 283 -9.75 -23.21 0.34
C THR A 283 -8.39 -23.72 0.79
N THR A 284 -8.17 -23.82 2.09
CA THR A 284 -6.96 -24.47 2.64
C THR A 284 -6.81 -25.88 2.08
N LEU A 285 -5.56 -26.34 1.96
CA LEU A 285 -5.32 -27.68 1.43
C LEU A 285 -5.88 -28.75 2.38
N THR A 286 -6.09 -29.96 1.86
CA THR A 286 -6.49 -31.08 2.70
C THR A 286 -5.34 -31.49 3.61
N ASP A 287 -5.64 -31.81 4.87
CA ASP A 287 -4.64 -32.39 5.77
C ASP A 287 -4.42 -33.85 5.39
N LEU A 288 -3.17 -34.21 5.08
CA LEU A 288 -2.79 -35.56 4.68
C LEU A 288 -1.96 -36.17 5.80
N GLY A 289 -2.46 -37.27 6.37
CA GLY A 289 -1.68 -38.06 7.31
C GLY A 289 -0.41 -38.61 6.65
N ALA A 290 0.73 -38.49 7.33
CA ALA A 290 1.95 -39.17 6.90
C ALA A 290 1.74 -40.69 7.02
N PRO A 291 2.14 -41.49 6.00
CA PRO A 291 2.13 -42.95 6.14
C PRO A 291 2.94 -43.38 7.38
N GLY A 292 2.41 -44.33 8.13
CA GLY A 292 3.01 -44.81 9.37
C GLY A 292 3.63 -46.19 9.19
N ASP A 293 4.38 -46.64 10.21
CA ASP A 293 4.83 -48.02 10.34
C ASP A 293 5.53 -48.58 9.08
N LEU A 294 6.28 -47.74 8.35
CA LEU A 294 7.00 -48.20 7.17
C LEU A 294 8.07 -49.20 7.62
N VAL A 295 7.98 -50.42 7.11
CA VAL A 295 8.94 -51.49 7.32
C VAL A 295 9.38 -52.06 5.98
N GLY A 296 10.60 -52.57 5.94
CA GLY A 296 11.17 -53.20 4.75
C GLY A 296 11.92 -54.47 5.11
N THR A 297 11.70 -55.53 4.32
CA THR A 297 12.33 -56.83 4.50
C THR A 297 13.07 -57.22 3.23
N ALA A 298 14.32 -57.66 3.36
CA ALA A 298 15.09 -58.18 2.22
C ALA A 298 14.58 -59.59 1.84
N VAL A 299 14.30 -59.80 0.56
CA VAL A 299 13.95 -61.10 -0.02
C VAL A 299 14.77 -61.30 -1.29
N GLY A 300 15.82 -62.11 -1.21
CA GLY A 300 16.79 -62.26 -2.30
C GLY A 300 17.45 -60.92 -2.64
N ASN A 301 17.34 -60.50 -3.91
CA ASN A 301 17.80 -59.20 -4.40
C ASN A 301 16.69 -58.13 -4.44
N SER A 302 15.69 -58.24 -3.57
CA SER A 302 14.56 -57.31 -3.51
C SER A 302 14.32 -56.81 -2.09
N ALA A 303 13.67 -55.66 -1.95
CA ALA A 303 13.10 -55.17 -0.70
C ALA A 303 11.57 -55.19 -0.83
N VAL A 304 10.91 -55.90 0.07
CA VAL A 304 9.45 -55.87 0.22
C VAL A 304 9.12 -54.88 1.32
N LEU A 305 8.41 -53.82 0.96
CA LEU A 305 8.00 -52.74 1.84
C LEU A 305 6.52 -52.87 2.18
N SER A 306 6.17 -52.54 3.42
CA SER A 306 4.78 -52.34 3.85
C SER A 306 4.67 -51.16 4.79
N TRP A 307 3.56 -50.45 4.75
CA TRP A 307 3.27 -49.31 5.63
C TRP A 307 1.79 -49.28 6.00
N LYS A 308 1.49 -48.50 7.04
CA LYS A 308 0.14 -48.12 7.42
C LYS A 308 -0.28 -46.87 6.66
N ASP A 309 -1.41 -46.96 5.98
CA ASP A 309 -2.05 -45.79 5.39
C ASP A 309 -2.75 -44.97 6.47
N ASN A 310 -2.36 -43.70 6.60
CA ASN A 310 -2.98 -42.75 7.52
C ASN A 310 -3.60 -41.56 6.76
N ALA A 311 -3.57 -41.57 5.42
CA ALA A 311 -4.31 -40.64 4.60
C ALA A 311 -5.65 -41.31 4.19
N SER A 312 -6.70 -40.49 4.04
CA SER A 312 -8.04 -40.99 3.68
C SER A 312 -8.58 -40.39 2.39
N VAL A 313 -7.80 -39.50 1.77
CA VAL A 313 -8.17 -38.59 0.68
C VAL A 313 -6.99 -38.36 -0.26
N GLU A 314 -5.93 -39.16 -0.13
CA GLU A 314 -4.80 -39.17 -1.02
C GLU A 314 -5.20 -39.72 -2.39
N THR A 315 -4.60 -39.16 -3.44
CA THR A 315 -4.70 -39.71 -4.80
C THR A 315 -3.58 -40.71 -5.07
N GLY A 316 -2.59 -40.81 -4.17
CA GLY A 316 -1.48 -41.75 -4.27
C GLY A 316 -0.37 -41.52 -3.25
N PHE A 317 0.74 -42.23 -3.45
CA PHE A 317 1.94 -42.09 -2.63
C PHE A 317 3.17 -41.84 -3.49
N GLU A 318 4.15 -41.15 -2.92
CA GLU A 318 5.49 -41.02 -3.48
C GLU A 318 6.48 -41.78 -2.61
N LEU A 319 7.15 -42.76 -3.22
CA LEU A 319 8.16 -43.58 -2.57
C LEU A 319 9.56 -43.12 -3.03
N GLU A 320 10.40 -42.84 -2.05
CA GLU A 320 11.80 -42.49 -2.28
C GLU A 320 12.75 -43.49 -1.64
N ARG A 321 13.92 -43.62 -2.25
CA ARG A 321 14.99 -44.51 -1.82
C ARG A 321 16.33 -43.80 -1.80
N SER A 322 17.11 -44.06 -0.77
CA SER A 322 18.53 -43.73 -0.65
C SER A 322 19.37 -45.01 -0.68
N VAL A 323 20.60 -44.90 -1.21
CA VAL A 323 21.56 -46.01 -1.29
C VAL A 323 22.82 -45.64 -0.51
N ASN A 324 23.24 -46.52 0.40
CA ASN A 324 24.43 -46.38 1.24
C ASN A 324 24.55 -45.02 1.96
N GLY A 325 23.42 -44.44 2.35
CA GLY A 325 23.38 -43.15 3.07
C GLY A 325 23.51 -41.91 2.18
N GLY A 326 23.38 -42.05 0.85
CA GLY A 326 23.29 -40.92 -0.07
C GLY A 326 21.91 -40.24 -0.04
N ASP A 327 21.66 -39.36 -1.00
CA ASP A 327 20.39 -38.65 -1.11
C ASP A 327 19.21 -39.57 -1.45
N PHE A 328 18.02 -39.19 -0.98
CA PHE A 328 16.78 -39.85 -1.37
C PHE A 328 16.39 -39.41 -2.78
N ALA A 329 16.06 -40.38 -3.62
CA ALA A 329 15.51 -40.17 -4.95
C ALA A 329 14.17 -40.89 -5.08
N LYS A 330 13.21 -40.24 -5.77
CA LYS A 330 11.93 -40.86 -6.13
C LYS A 330 12.16 -42.11 -6.97
N ILE A 331 11.60 -43.23 -6.52
CA ILE A 331 11.64 -44.51 -7.25
C ILE A 331 10.26 -44.94 -7.75
N SER A 332 9.17 -44.43 -7.17
CA SER A 332 7.82 -44.77 -7.61
C SER A 332 6.77 -43.74 -7.22
N SER A 333 5.70 -43.70 -8.01
CA SER A 333 4.41 -43.10 -7.65
C SER A 333 3.36 -44.21 -7.64
N LEU A 334 2.72 -44.38 -6.49
CA LEU A 334 1.77 -45.45 -6.23
C LEU A 334 0.36 -44.90 -6.21
N SER A 335 -0.63 -45.73 -6.56
CA SER A 335 -2.05 -45.37 -6.49
C SER A 335 -2.52 -45.18 -5.04
N ALA A 336 -3.64 -44.48 -4.86
CA ALA A 336 -4.33 -44.36 -3.56
C ALA A 336 -4.55 -45.72 -2.90
N ASN A 337 -4.60 -45.74 -1.55
CA ASN A 337 -4.76 -46.96 -0.73
C ASN A 337 -3.67 -48.06 -0.92
N THR A 338 -2.60 -47.81 -1.67
CA THR A 338 -1.48 -48.77 -1.76
C THR A 338 -0.76 -48.82 -0.42
N THR A 339 -0.53 -50.04 0.11
CA THR A 339 0.13 -50.26 1.41
C THR A 339 1.36 -51.15 1.33
N THR A 340 1.72 -51.62 0.14
CA THR A 340 2.90 -52.47 -0.09
C THR A 340 3.60 -52.10 -1.40
N TYR A 341 4.91 -52.33 -1.46
CA TYR A 341 5.71 -52.16 -2.67
C TYR A 341 6.90 -53.11 -2.67
N LYS A 342 7.21 -53.71 -3.82
CA LYS A 342 8.40 -54.54 -3.99
C LYS A 342 9.41 -53.82 -4.88
N ASP A 343 10.54 -53.44 -4.29
CA ASP A 343 11.68 -52.87 -5.00
C ASP A 343 12.62 -54.00 -5.43
N GLU A 344 12.73 -54.25 -6.73
CA GLU A 344 13.46 -55.40 -7.28
C GLU A 344 14.84 -55.01 -7.81
N ARG A 345 15.68 -56.03 -8.07
CA ARG A 345 17.02 -55.88 -8.69
C ARG A 345 17.98 -54.99 -7.88
N LEU A 346 17.90 -55.10 -6.57
CA LEU A 346 18.79 -54.44 -5.64
C LEU A 346 20.18 -55.08 -5.65
N ARG A 347 21.20 -54.25 -5.45
CA ARG A 347 22.59 -54.69 -5.40
C ARG A 347 22.86 -55.37 -4.06
N ALA A 348 23.54 -56.51 -4.12
CA ALA A 348 24.00 -57.20 -2.93
C ALA A 348 24.95 -56.31 -2.12
N GLN A 349 25.00 -56.58 -0.81
CA GLN A 349 25.86 -55.89 0.17
C GLN A 349 25.64 -54.37 0.21
N SER A 350 24.51 -53.87 -0.30
CA SER A 350 24.16 -52.46 -0.28
C SER A 350 23.04 -52.20 0.72
N ARG A 351 23.13 -51.07 1.40
CA ARG A 351 22.13 -50.60 2.35
C ARG A 351 21.17 -49.65 1.64
N TYR A 352 19.88 -49.95 1.71
CA TYR A 352 18.83 -49.13 1.14
C TYR A 352 18.00 -48.52 2.25
N ALA A 353 17.71 -47.23 2.17
CA ALA A 353 16.79 -46.54 3.06
C ALA A 353 15.58 -46.08 2.24
N TYR A 354 14.38 -46.21 2.80
CA TYR A 354 13.12 -45.90 2.14
C TYR A 354 12.31 -44.94 2.99
N ARG A 355 11.64 -44.00 2.34
CA ARG A 355 10.63 -43.12 2.95
C ARG A 355 9.48 -42.92 1.98
N ILE A 356 8.27 -42.78 2.49
CA ILE A 356 7.07 -42.65 1.67
C ILE A 356 6.20 -41.50 2.20
N ARG A 357 5.55 -40.76 1.31
CA ARG A 357 4.57 -39.71 1.67
C ARG A 357 3.30 -39.86 0.85
N ALA A 358 2.18 -39.44 1.44
CA ALA A 358 0.89 -39.39 0.75
C ALA A 358 0.80 -38.11 -0.10
N MET A 359 0.07 -38.18 -1.20
CA MET A 359 -0.12 -37.07 -2.13
C MET A 359 -1.59 -36.90 -2.50
N ASN A 360 -2.04 -35.66 -2.66
CA ASN A 360 -3.32 -35.32 -3.30
C ASN A 360 -3.05 -34.21 -4.32
N GLY A 361 -2.93 -34.60 -5.60
CA GLY A 361 -2.42 -33.71 -6.64
C GLY A 361 -1.00 -33.24 -6.34
N THR A 362 -0.81 -31.93 -6.15
CA THR A 362 0.48 -31.32 -5.77
C THR A 362 0.68 -31.16 -4.26
N ASN A 363 -0.35 -31.39 -3.44
CA ASN A 363 -0.26 -31.36 -1.98
C ASN A 363 0.35 -32.66 -1.46
N THR A 364 1.23 -32.58 -0.47
CA THR A 364 1.93 -33.76 0.08
C THR A 364 1.91 -33.76 1.59
N SER A 365 1.77 -34.93 2.21
CA SER A 365 2.04 -35.08 3.64
C SER A 365 3.55 -35.01 3.95
N PRO A 366 3.92 -34.89 5.24
CA PRO A 366 5.27 -35.24 5.68
C PRO A 366 5.62 -36.69 5.28
N TYR A 367 6.91 -36.99 5.16
CA TYR A 367 7.35 -38.37 4.96
C TYR A 367 7.11 -39.23 6.22
N SER A 368 6.92 -40.52 5.98
CA SER A 368 6.93 -41.58 7.00
C SER A 368 8.25 -41.64 7.79
N ASN A 369 8.30 -42.54 8.77
CA ASN A 369 9.58 -43.03 9.29
C ASN A 369 10.43 -43.62 8.15
N THR A 370 11.76 -43.64 8.32
CA THR A 370 12.67 -44.26 7.35
C THR A 370 12.82 -45.75 7.65
N ALA A 371 12.55 -46.62 6.68
CA ALA A 371 12.84 -48.05 6.75
C ALA A 371 14.19 -48.35 6.11
N THR A 372 14.99 -49.23 6.72
CA THR A 372 16.31 -49.58 6.20
C THR A 372 16.40 -51.07 5.92
N VAL A 373 16.84 -51.42 4.72
CA VAL A 373 17.00 -52.80 4.26
C VAL A 373 18.45 -53.03 3.86
N LEU A 374 19.06 -54.10 4.37
CA LEU A 374 20.37 -54.57 3.93
C LEU A 374 20.17 -55.81 3.05
N VAL A 375 20.52 -55.71 1.77
CA VAL A 375 20.39 -56.84 0.85
C VAL A 375 21.63 -57.71 0.97
N ILE A 376 21.50 -58.85 1.65
CA ILE A 376 22.56 -59.86 1.75
C ILE A 376 22.12 -61.06 0.91
N ILE A 377 22.90 -61.43 -0.10
CA ILE A 377 22.71 -62.71 -0.77
C ILE A 377 23.42 -63.76 0.09
N THR A 378 22.65 -64.53 0.86
CA THR A 378 23.15 -65.72 1.57
C THR A 378 22.95 -67.01 0.80
N ASP A 379 22.33 -66.96 -0.38
CA ASP A 379 22.09 -68.17 -1.15
C ASP A 379 23.19 -68.39 -2.18
N LEU A 380 23.85 -69.52 -2.03
CA LEU A 380 25.02 -69.90 -2.80
C LEU A 380 24.96 -71.35 -3.26
N SER A 381 23.76 -71.88 -3.45
CA SER A 381 23.61 -72.96 -4.40
C SER A 381 23.54 -72.38 -5.80
N SER A 382 24.67 -72.29 -6.51
CA SER A 382 24.82 -72.72 -7.91
C SER A 382 26.02 -72.06 -8.63
N SER A 383 27.09 -72.85 -8.79
CA SER A 383 27.79 -73.14 -10.07
C SER A 383 29.25 -73.50 -9.79
N VAL A 384 29.48 -74.81 -9.70
CA VAL A 384 30.78 -75.43 -9.36
C VAL A 384 31.79 -75.10 -10.45
N ALA A 385 32.87 -74.39 -10.09
CA ALA A 385 34.16 -74.69 -10.65
C ALA A 385 34.79 -75.77 -9.76
N GLU A 386 35.17 -76.90 -10.34
CA GLU A 386 35.71 -78.05 -9.60
C GLU A 386 37.07 -77.71 -8.98
N GLY A 387 37.28 -78.10 -7.72
CA GLY A 387 38.51 -77.96 -6.95
C GLY A 387 38.44 -78.89 -5.74
N LYS A 388 39.57 -79.34 -5.24
CA LYS A 388 39.66 -80.37 -4.18
C LYS A 388 40.41 -79.84 -2.96
N LEU A 389 40.02 -80.37 -1.80
CA LEU A 389 40.65 -80.07 -0.53
C LEU A 389 41.31 -81.33 0.01
N TYR A 390 42.59 -81.25 0.35
CA TYR A 390 43.35 -82.36 0.92
C TYR A 390 43.95 -81.94 2.26
N PRO A 391 43.37 -82.37 3.39
CA PRO A 391 43.99 -82.19 4.69
C PRO A 391 45.25 -83.06 4.81
N ASN A 392 46.36 -82.50 5.31
CA ASN A 392 47.55 -83.25 5.68
C ASN A 392 47.86 -83.02 7.19
N PRO A 393 47.31 -83.86 8.08
CA PRO A 393 47.50 -83.72 9.52
C PRO A 393 48.96 -83.81 9.96
N ALA A 394 49.80 -84.61 9.27
CA ALA A 394 51.20 -84.81 9.63
C ALA A 394 52.04 -83.53 9.43
N GLN A 395 51.73 -82.74 8.41
CA GLN A 395 52.39 -81.47 8.11
C GLN A 395 51.63 -80.25 8.65
N LYS A 396 50.47 -80.44 9.28
CA LYS A 396 49.59 -79.36 9.78
C LYS A 396 49.20 -78.34 8.69
N VAL A 397 49.00 -78.82 7.46
CA VAL A 397 48.57 -78.01 6.32
C VAL A 397 47.25 -78.53 5.75
N VAL A 398 46.53 -77.64 5.09
CA VAL A 398 45.43 -77.99 4.20
C VAL A 398 45.81 -77.56 2.79
N THR A 399 45.87 -78.52 1.88
CA THR A 399 46.19 -78.29 0.47
C THR A 399 44.91 -78.00 -0.30
N VAL A 400 44.90 -76.88 -1.02
CA VAL A 400 43.82 -76.53 -1.96
C VAL A 400 44.33 -76.72 -3.38
N GLU A 401 43.64 -77.54 -4.15
CA GLU A 401 43.90 -77.74 -5.58
C GLU A 401 42.74 -77.17 -6.40
N MET A 402 43.06 -76.24 -7.30
CA MET A 402 42.13 -75.57 -8.19
C MET A 402 42.32 -76.06 -9.63
N ASN A 403 41.24 -76.25 -10.37
CA ASN A 403 41.35 -76.68 -11.78
C ASN A 403 41.93 -75.60 -12.70
N SER A 404 41.87 -74.31 -12.30
CA SER A 404 42.46 -73.18 -13.02
C SER A 404 43.82 -72.80 -12.43
N SER A 405 44.76 -72.41 -13.30
CA SER A 405 46.08 -71.88 -12.93
C SER A 405 46.14 -70.34 -13.00
N GLU A 406 44.97 -69.67 -13.06
CA GLU A 406 44.88 -68.22 -12.99
C GLU A 406 45.26 -67.69 -11.60
N ARG A 407 45.37 -66.37 -11.47
CA ARG A 407 45.63 -65.74 -10.16
C ARG A 407 44.37 -65.87 -9.31
N TRP A 408 44.50 -66.36 -8.07
CA TRP A 408 43.39 -66.46 -7.14
C TRP A 408 43.78 -66.03 -5.73
N LEU A 409 42.79 -65.58 -4.98
CA LEU A 409 42.91 -65.13 -3.60
C LEU A 409 42.23 -66.16 -2.69
N LEU A 410 42.93 -66.67 -1.69
CA LEU A 410 42.38 -67.57 -0.69
C LEU A 410 42.32 -66.88 0.67
N THR A 411 41.18 -66.96 1.34
CA THR A 411 40.98 -66.48 2.71
C THR A 411 40.48 -67.61 3.60
N VAL A 412 41.10 -67.78 4.78
CA VAL A 412 40.60 -68.65 5.84
C VAL A 412 39.68 -67.84 6.73
N GLN A 413 38.46 -68.30 6.95
CA GLN A 413 37.45 -67.65 7.79
C GLN A 413 37.06 -68.54 8.96
N ASN A 414 36.78 -67.94 10.12
CA ASN A 414 36.23 -68.66 11.27
C ASN A 414 34.73 -68.97 11.06
N ALA A 415 34.11 -69.65 12.04
CA ALA A 415 32.70 -70.00 12.02
C ALA A 415 31.73 -68.81 11.92
N VAL A 416 32.16 -67.60 12.27
CA VAL A 416 31.37 -66.36 12.17
C VAL A 416 31.68 -65.54 10.91
N GLY A 417 32.47 -66.08 9.97
CA GLY A 417 32.76 -65.47 8.67
C GLY A 417 33.87 -64.41 8.67
N GLN A 418 34.56 -64.22 9.79
CA GLN A 418 35.71 -63.30 9.88
C GLN A 418 36.94 -63.93 9.23
N SER A 419 37.61 -63.18 8.34
CA SER A 419 38.86 -63.60 7.70
C SER A 419 40.03 -63.54 8.70
N ILE A 420 40.71 -64.67 8.87
CA ILE A 420 41.80 -64.88 9.83
C ILE A 420 43.15 -64.91 9.11
N LEU A 421 43.20 -65.55 7.94
CA LEU A 421 44.39 -65.65 7.12
C LEU A 421 44.01 -65.34 5.67
N GLN A 422 44.94 -64.74 4.93
CA GLN A 422 44.77 -64.43 3.53
C GLN A 422 46.06 -64.76 2.79
N PHE A 423 45.90 -65.38 1.63
CA PHE A 423 46.97 -65.82 0.77
C PHE A 423 46.61 -65.50 -0.66
N GLN A 424 47.62 -65.17 -1.45
CA GLN A 424 47.44 -64.88 -2.86
C GLN A 424 48.35 -65.79 -3.67
N GLN A 425 47.75 -66.54 -4.59
CA GLN A 425 48.49 -67.41 -5.49
C GLN A 425 48.88 -66.64 -6.75
N GLU A 426 50.14 -66.73 -7.16
CA GLU A 426 50.62 -66.20 -8.43
C GLU A 426 50.17 -67.07 -9.62
N ARG A 427 50.13 -66.48 -10.83
CA ARG A 427 49.77 -67.21 -12.06
C ARG A 427 50.63 -68.46 -12.23
N ASN A 428 50.04 -69.50 -12.81
CA ASN A 428 50.64 -70.78 -13.19
C ASN A 428 50.79 -71.83 -12.07
N SER A 429 50.23 -71.62 -10.87
CA SER A 429 50.07 -72.69 -9.88
C SER A 429 48.60 -73.01 -9.63
N ARG A 430 48.30 -74.31 -9.55
CA ARG A 430 46.99 -74.85 -9.22
C ARG A 430 46.86 -75.26 -7.77
N VAL A 431 47.96 -75.35 -7.04
CA VAL A 431 48.04 -75.94 -5.71
C VAL A 431 48.62 -74.93 -4.74
N MET A 432 48.05 -74.86 -3.54
CA MET A 432 48.61 -74.07 -2.44
C MET A 432 48.40 -74.79 -1.11
N ASP A 433 49.45 -74.84 -0.31
CA ASP A 433 49.41 -75.34 1.06
C ASP A 433 49.13 -74.20 2.03
N VAL A 434 48.08 -74.35 2.83
CA VAL A 434 47.72 -73.41 3.89
C VAL A 434 48.14 -74.01 5.22
N SER A 435 49.11 -73.40 5.89
CA SER A 435 49.43 -73.77 7.28
C SER A 435 48.25 -73.44 8.19
N VAL A 436 47.80 -74.44 8.94
CA VAL A 436 46.72 -74.32 9.94
C VAL A 436 47.24 -74.45 11.37
N GLU A 437 48.56 -74.48 11.56
CA GLU A 437 49.19 -74.73 12.86
C GLU A 437 48.74 -73.75 13.95
N GLY A 438 48.66 -72.45 13.64
CA GLY A 438 48.26 -71.40 14.59
C GLY A 438 46.76 -71.26 14.85
N LEU A 439 45.90 -72.02 14.16
CA LEU A 439 44.44 -71.92 14.33
C LEU A 439 43.96 -72.72 15.56
N PRO A 440 43.03 -72.23 16.40
CA PRO A 440 42.39 -73.06 17.43
C PRO A 440 41.60 -74.25 16.84
N THR A 441 41.30 -75.28 17.65
CA THR A 441 40.33 -76.34 17.28
C THR A 441 38.99 -75.69 16.96
N GLY A 442 38.39 -76.05 15.81
CA GLY A 442 37.16 -75.40 15.36
C GLY A 442 36.80 -75.63 13.89
N VAL A 443 35.66 -75.07 13.48
CA VAL A 443 35.18 -75.08 12.10
C VAL A 443 35.72 -73.86 11.36
N TYR A 444 36.29 -74.10 10.18
CA TYR A 444 36.84 -73.06 9.32
C TYR A 444 36.33 -73.19 7.90
N TYR A 445 36.35 -72.06 7.19
CA TYR A 445 35.94 -71.94 5.81
C TYR A 445 37.09 -71.38 4.97
N LEU A 446 37.44 -72.03 3.87
CA LEU A 446 38.40 -71.54 2.90
C LEU A 446 37.62 -70.94 1.74
N LYS A 447 37.63 -69.62 1.63
CA LYS A 447 37.03 -68.91 0.51
C LYS A 447 38.11 -68.61 -0.53
N VAL A 448 37.98 -69.16 -1.72
CA VAL A 448 38.86 -68.92 -2.85
C VAL A 448 38.12 -68.04 -3.86
N LEU A 449 38.73 -66.96 -4.31
CA LEU A 449 38.21 -66.02 -5.31
C LEU A 449 39.14 -66.07 -6.54
N ASP A 450 38.60 -66.49 -7.69
CA ASP A 450 39.24 -66.29 -8.98
C ASP A 450 38.64 -65.04 -9.69
N SER A 451 39.02 -64.79 -10.94
CA SER A 451 38.63 -63.57 -11.67
C SER A 451 37.13 -63.35 -11.81
N GLU A 452 36.29 -64.37 -11.64
CA GLU A 452 34.84 -64.24 -11.84
C GLU A 452 33.97 -65.02 -10.82
N ARG A 453 34.56 -65.89 -9.99
CA ARG A 453 33.83 -66.82 -9.14
C ARG A 453 34.49 -67.01 -7.79
N TYR A 454 33.70 -67.45 -6.82
CA TYR A 454 34.22 -67.88 -5.52
C TYR A 454 33.82 -69.32 -5.20
N LYS A 455 34.71 -70.00 -4.47
CA LYS A 455 34.51 -71.33 -3.90
C LYS A 455 34.67 -71.27 -2.40
N VAL A 456 33.90 -72.08 -1.68
CA VAL A 456 34.01 -72.20 -0.23
C VAL A 456 34.19 -73.67 0.14
N PHE A 457 35.29 -73.98 0.80
CA PHE A 457 35.52 -75.30 1.39
C PHE A 457 35.36 -75.22 2.89
N ARG A 458 34.70 -76.21 3.50
CA ARG A 458 34.60 -76.32 4.95
C ARG A 458 35.58 -77.38 5.44
N PHE A 459 36.35 -77.07 6.47
CA PHE A 459 37.14 -78.07 7.19
C PHE A 459 37.01 -77.90 8.70
N VAL A 460 37.33 -78.96 9.44
CA VAL A 460 37.36 -78.97 10.90
C VAL A 460 38.80 -79.22 11.31
N LYS A 461 39.38 -78.30 12.07
CA LYS A 461 40.65 -78.55 12.75
C LYS A 461 40.31 -79.24 14.07
N GLN A 462 40.74 -80.50 14.22
CA GLN A 462 40.63 -81.27 15.46
C GLN A 462 41.85 -81.01 16.32
#